data_AF-A0A257MY36-F1
#
_entry.id   AF-A0A257MY36-F1
#
_cell.length_a   1.000
_cell.length_b   1.000
_cell.length_c   1.000
_cell.angle_alpha   90.00
_cell.angle_beta   90.00
_cell.angle_gamma   90.00
#
_symmetry.space_group_name_H-M   'P 1'
#
loop_
_entity.id
_entity.type
_entity.pdbx_description
1 polymer ?
#
loop_
_entity_poly.entity_id
_entity_poly.type
_entity_poly.pdbx_seq_one_letter_code
_entity_poly.pdbx_strand_id
1 'polypeptide(L)' 'PKDTVRISIHIQDNELNIKVYDHGQGFDLENVPLPDFDQPKESGMGLYFIRKLMDSVTYTKQSDCNVLEIIKYL' A
#
# COMPACT_ATOMS: atom_id res chain seq x y z
N PRO A 1 14.43 -5.96 11.30
CA PRO A 1 14.67 -5.02 12.42
C PRO A 1 15.14 -3.63 11.92
N LYS A 2 14.24 -2.87 11.28
CA LYS A 2 14.43 -1.76 10.31
C LYS A 2 14.38 -2.19 8.84
N ASP A 3 15.13 -3.21 8.42
CA ASP A 3 15.10 -3.63 7.00
C ASP A 3 14.06 -4.72 6.67
N THR A 4 13.21 -5.08 7.63
CA THR A 4 12.21 -6.14 7.44
C THR A 4 10.87 -5.51 7.10
N VAL A 5 10.26 -5.99 6.03
CA VAL A 5 8.85 -5.73 5.72
C VAL A 5 8.01 -6.83 6.36
N ARG A 6 6.98 -6.45 7.11
CA ARG A 6 5.98 -7.40 7.65
C ARG A 6 4.69 -7.25 6.86
N ILE A 7 4.06 -8.36 6.51
CA ILE A 7 2.77 -8.39 5.84
C ILE A 7 1.81 -9.22 6.67
N SER A 8 0.64 -8.66 6.99
CA SER A 8 -0.49 -9.40 7.57
C SER A 8 -1.61 -9.49 6.55
N ILE A 9 -2.15 -10.69 6.38
CA ILE A 9 -3.26 -10.96 5.48
C ILE A 9 -4.37 -11.59 6.31
N HIS A 10 -5.53 -10.95 6.32
CA HIS A 10 -6.71 -11.41 7.02
C HIS A 10 -7.86 -11.54 6.02
N ILE A 11 -8.59 -12.64 6.10
CA ILE A 11 -9.81 -12.88 5.33
C ILE A 11 -10.90 -13.22 6.32
N GLN A 12 -11.91 -12.37 6.40
CA GLN A 12 -13.05 -12.55 7.31
C GLN A 12 -14.26 -11.82 6.76
N ASP A 13 -15.47 -12.35 6.97
CA ASP A 13 -16.75 -11.68 6.67
C ASP A 13 -16.82 -11.06 5.27
N ASN A 14 -16.31 -11.79 4.26
CA ASN A 14 -16.27 -11.37 2.86
C ASN A 14 -15.38 -10.13 2.60
N GLU A 15 -14.37 -9.93 3.44
CA GLU A 15 -13.36 -8.87 3.33
C GLU A 15 -11.96 -9.50 3.33
N LEU A 16 -11.14 -9.09 2.35
CA LEU A 16 -9.69 -9.27 2.35
C LEU A 16 -9.05 -7.98 2.86
N ASN A 17 -8.40 -8.06 4.03
CA ASN A 17 -7.64 -6.98 4.62
C ASN A 17 -6.15 -7.34 4.63
N ILE A 18 -5.35 -6.57 3.89
CA ILE A 18 -3.89 -6.72 3.87
C ILE A 18 -3.27 -5.47 4.49
N LYS A 19 -2.33 -5.67 5.42
CA LYS A 19 -1.49 -4.59 5.95
C LYS A 19 -0.03 -4.87 5.70
N VAL A 20 0.66 -3.88 5.12
CA VAL A 20 2.10 -3.90 4.90
C VAL A 20 2.75 -2.92 5.87
N TYR A 21 3.76 -3.40 6.59
CA TYR A 21 4.51 -2.64 7.57
C TYR A 21 5.97 -2.52 7.11
N ASP A 22 6.49 -1.29 7.06
CA ASP A 22 7.89 -1.00 6.75
C ASP A 22 8.46 0.10 7.68
N HIS A 23 9.78 0.29 7.63
CA HIS A 23 10.46 1.33 8.42
C HIS A 23 11.22 2.35 7.55
N GLY A 24 10.77 2.54 6.30
CA GLY A 24 11.33 3.52 5.38
C GLY A 24 10.99 4.96 5.77
N GLN A 25 11.46 5.92 4.97
CA GLN A 25 11.19 7.36 5.17
C GLN A 25 9.69 7.71 5.20
N GLY A 26 8.87 6.87 4.59
CA GLY A 26 7.46 7.06 4.36
C GLY A 26 7.16 8.06 3.25
N PHE A 27 5.89 8.21 2.90
CA PHE A 27 5.45 9.09 1.83
C PHE A 27 4.04 9.62 2.09
N ASP A 28 3.64 10.64 1.34
CA ASP A 28 2.26 11.10 1.32
C ASP A 28 1.53 10.41 0.19
N LEU A 29 0.55 9.58 0.56
CA LEU A 29 -0.25 8.80 -0.37
C LEU A 29 -0.98 9.69 -1.38
N GLU A 30 -1.52 10.84 -0.95
CA GLU A 30 -2.32 11.72 -1.80
C GLU A 30 -1.47 12.48 -2.84
N ASN A 31 -0.19 12.66 -2.54
CA ASN A 31 0.75 13.36 -3.41
C ASN A 31 1.54 12.43 -4.35
N VAL A 32 1.26 11.12 -4.37
CA VAL A 32 1.91 10.22 -5.33
C VAL A 32 1.31 10.42 -6.73
N PRO A 33 2.11 10.81 -7.74
CA PRO A 33 1.63 11.02 -9.10
C PRO A 33 1.22 9.70 -9.75
N LEU A 34 0.34 9.80 -10.76
CA LEU A 34 0.06 8.66 -11.63
C LEU A 34 1.33 8.27 -12.40
N PRO A 35 1.56 6.97 -12.65
CA PRO A 35 2.66 6.54 -13.50
C PRO A 35 2.48 7.07 -14.93
N ASP A 36 3.60 7.30 -15.60
CA ASP A 36 3.62 7.59 -17.03
C ASP A 36 3.28 6.30 -17.80
N PHE A 37 2.12 6.27 -18.46
CA PHE A 37 1.67 5.11 -19.21
C PHE A 37 2.29 5.02 -20.62
N ASP A 38 2.78 6.14 -21.14
CA ASP A 38 3.42 6.22 -22.45
C ASP A 38 4.91 5.85 -22.37
N GLN A 39 5.52 6.11 -21.22
CA GLN A 39 6.89 5.69 -20.89
C GLN A 39 6.93 4.95 -19.54
N PRO A 40 6.44 3.69 -19.51
CA PRO A 40 6.33 2.93 -18.28
C PRO A 40 7.71 2.73 -17.65
N LYS A 41 7.92 3.35 -16.49
CA LYS A 41 9.05 3.08 -15.59
C LYS A 41 8.63 1.98 -14.62
N GLU A 42 9.57 1.13 -14.21
CA GLU A 42 9.29 0.06 -13.23
C GLU A 42 8.80 0.62 -11.88
N SER A 43 9.20 1.84 -11.52
CA SER A 43 8.78 2.52 -10.30
C SER A 43 7.41 3.20 -10.44
N GLY A 44 6.52 2.99 -9.47
CA GLY A 44 5.23 3.73 -9.35
C GLY A 44 3.99 2.94 -9.78
N MET A 45 4.17 1.83 -10.51
CA MET A 45 3.05 1.00 -10.97
C MET A 45 2.32 0.27 -9.84
N GLY A 46 3.05 -0.17 -8.79
CA GLY A 46 2.47 -0.95 -7.70
C GLY A 46 1.31 -0.24 -7.00
N LEU A 47 1.51 1.03 -6.61
CA LEU A 47 0.47 1.80 -5.94
C LEU A 47 -0.71 2.13 -6.87
N TYR A 48 -0.45 2.36 -8.17
CA TYR A 48 -1.50 2.52 -9.16
C TYR A 48 -2.41 1.28 -9.23
N PHE A 49 -1.82 0.08 -9.33
CA PHE A 49 -2.60 -1.15 -9.35
C PHE A 49 -3.39 -1.37 -8.06
N ILE A 50 -2.76 -1.15 -6.91
CA ILE A 50 -3.42 -1.24 -5.61
C ILE A 50 -4.65 -0.32 -5.56
N ARG A 51 -4.51 0.96 -5.95
CA ARG A 51 -5.62 1.92 -5.99
C ARG A 51 -6.72 1.54 -6.99
N LYS A 52 -6.38 0.84 -8.07
CA LYS A 52 -7.35 0.41 -9.09
C LYS A 52 -8.11 -0.86 -8.72
N LEU A 53 -7.46 -1.78 -8.00
CA LEU A 53 -8.01 -3.10 -7.70
C LEU A 53 -8.76 -3.13 -6.37
N MET A 54 -8.28 -2.38 -5.38
CA MET A 54 -8.77 -2.40 -4.01
C MET A 54 -9.88 -1.37 -3.80
N ASP A 55 -10.78 -1.64 -2.85
CA ASP A 55 -11.92 -0.76 -2.56
C ASP A 55 -11.53 0.34 -1.56
N SER A 56 -10.54 0.07 -0.71
CA SER A 56 -9.93 1.07 0.18
C SER A 56 -8.42 0.90 0.25
N VAL A 57 -7.72 2.04 0.30
CA VAL A 57 -6.26 2.13 0.42
C VAL A 57 -5.96 3.27 1.38
N THR A 58 -5.36 2.97 2.51
CA THR A 58 -4.97 3.97 3.51
C THR A 58 -3.50 3.82 3.87
N TYR A 59 -2.84 4.94 4.11
CA TYR A 59 -1.45 4.96 4.51
C TYR A 59 -1.31 5.78 5.78
N THR A 60 -0.72 5.19 6.81
CA THR A 60 -0.51 5.83 8.10
C THR A 60 0.96 5.70 8.50
N LYS A 61 1.60 6.83 8.76
CA LYS A 61 2.92 6.87 9.40
C LYS A 61 2.74 6.87 10.91
N GLN A 62 3.17 5.80 11.56
CA GLN A 62 3.18 5.65 13.01
C GLN A 62 4.56 6.03 13.57
N SER A 63 4.71 6.03 14.90
CA SER A 63 5.93 6.46 15.60
C SER A 63 7.18 5.67 15.22
N ASP A 64 7.03 4.39 14.85
CA ASP A 64 8.11 3.45 14.61
C ASP A 64 8.04 2.73 13.25
N CYS A 65 6.90 2.79 12.55
CA CYS A 65 6.69 2.15 11.26
C CYS A 65 5.68 2.88 10.38
N ASN A 66 5.71 2.57 9.10
CA ASN A 66 4.69 2.92 8.14
C ASN A 66 3.73 1.76 7.97
N VAL A 67 2.44 2.05 7.78
CA VAL A 67 1.40 1.04 7.56
C VAL A 67 0.61 1.40 6.31
N LEU A 68 0.66 0.54 5.30
CA LEU A 68 -0.24 0.56 4.15
C LEU A 68 -1.32 -0.50 4.39
N GLU A 69 -2.56 -0.08 4.59
CA GLU A 69 -3.73 -0.96 4.68
C GLU A 69 -4.52 -0.92 3.37
N ILE A 70 -4.81 -2.09 2.82
CA ILE A 70 -5.55 -2.25 1.57
C ILE A 70 -6.68 -3.26 1.78
N ILE A 71 -7.90 -2.88 1.41
CA ILE A 71 -9.12 -3.64 1.67
C ILE A 71 -9.83 -3.94 0.35
N LYS A 72 -10.27 -5.19 0.20
CA LYS A 72 -11.14 -5.64 -0.89
C LYS A 72 -12.33 -6.38 -0.31
N TYR A 73 -13.55 -5.98 -0.67
CA TYR A 73 -14.75 -6.76 -0.41
C TYR A 73 -14.90 -7.81 -1.51
N LEU A 74 -15.09 -9.07 -1.11
CA LEU A 74 -15.06 -10.26 -1.97
C LEU A 74 -16.40 -10.54 -2.67
#